data_AF-A0AAE0YCC1-F1
#
_entry.id   AF-A0AAE0YCC1-F1
#
_cell.length_a   1.000
_cell.length_b   1.000
_cell.length_c   1.000
_cell.angle_alpha   90.00
_cell.angle_beta   90.00
_cell.angle_gamma   90.00
#
_symmetry.space_group_name_H-M   'P 1'
#
loop_
_entity.id
_entity.type
_entity.pdbx_description
1 polymer ?
#
loop_
_entity_poly.entity_id
_entity_poly.type
_entity_poly.pdbx_seq_one_letter_code
_entity_poly.pdbx_strand_id
1 'polypeptide(L)'
;MFVRYVGNRLHIMFHMDDAIIHYLNVLLEYLKESCKSEFSRKFLIAQLNNEDLISQLQAISLVGKLITGPWMRFMYKNKDDLSNLQMSEHFRTAQLMIEAWTTNPSEMVSSDKDVFLQPVDHDAVIESLRSPISIGVQVVLKAILPSISSVITRQLGRYLSGDLSNPNHDLLAKTASAAPHNIWAERVIDMTCQLWKRCPMATAGFLDSKIKAKTNKTMDWLDGKERVLQEQLASLARRRAGVLRKRKKEIERGVDEEIEGRKDERGSSSKNFKVEETS
;
A
#
# COMPACT_ATOMS: atom_id res chain seq x y z
N MET A 1 9.56 -11.24 -0.46
CA MET A 1 9.50 -10.49 0.81
C MET A 1 8.73 -9.19 0.52
N PHE A 2 7.43 -9.15 0.80
CA PHE A 2 6.62 -7.95 0.55
C PHE A 2 6.82 -6.97 1.70
N VAL A 3 7.32 -5.78 1.38
CA VAL A 3 7.50 -4.69 2.34
C VAL A 3 6.12 -4.31 2.86
N ARG A 4 5.98 -4.31 4.19
CA ARG A 4 4.81 -3.87 4.94
C ARG A 4 4.52 -2.43 4.55
N TYR A 5 3.41 -2.16 3.88
CA TYR A 5 3.04 -0.81 3.49
C TYR A 5 2.50 -0.05 4.71
N VAL A 6 3.31 0.87 5.23
CA VAL A 6 2.97 1.78 6.33
C VAL A 6 2.24 3.01 5.77
N GLY A 7 1.22 2.77 4.93
CA GLY A 7 0.53 3.80 4.17
C GLY A 7 -0.23 4.86 4.97
N ASN A 8 -0.53 4.58 6.24
CA ASN A 8 -1.29 5.52 7.06
C ASN A 8 -0.41 6.37 7.97
N ARG A 9 0.79 5.95 8.35
CA ARG A 9 1.59 6.67 9.36
C ARG A 9 2.49 7.75 8.76
N LEU A 10 3.12 7.48 7.62
CA LEU A 10 3.92 8.50 6.92
C LEU A 10 3.05 9.61 6.34
N HIS A 11 1.81 9.29 5.95
CA HIS A 11 0.85 10.29 5.48
C HIS A 11 0.37 11.24 6.59
N ILE A 12 0.23 10.73 7.81
CA ILE A 12 -0.02 11.57 8.99
C ILE A 12 1.14 12.54 9.20
N MET A 13 2.39 12.10 9.00
CA MET A 13 3.55 13.00 9.10
C MET A 13 3.46 14.13 8.08
N PHE A 14 3.23 13.82 6.79
CA PHE A 14 3.07 14.87 5.76
C PHE A 14 1.97 15.89 6.12
N HIS A 15 0.83 15.43 6.65
CA HIS A 15 -0.24 16.31 7.09
C HIS A 15 0.09 17.13 8.35
N MET A 16 0.85 16.57 9.28
CA MET A 16 1.31 17.31 10.45
C MET A 16 2.32 18.38 10.04
N ASP A 17 3.24 18.04 9.14
CA ASP A 17 4.25 18.96 8.63
C ASP A 17 3.59 20.11 7.85
N ASP A 18 2.62 19.80 6.99
CA ASP A 18 1.75 20.78 6.30
C ASP A 18 1.15 21.79 7.29
N ALA A 19 0.54 21.29 8.37
CA ALA A 19 -0.11 22.12 9.38
C ALA A 19 0.90 22.95 10.18
N ILE A 20 2.05 22.38 10.52
CA ILE A 20 3.11 23.09 11.26
C ILE A 20 3.65 24.24 10.43
N ILE A 21 3.92 24.04 9.14
CA ILE A 21 4.42 25.10 8.26
C ILE A 21 3.34 26.16 8.04
N HIS A 22 2.13 25.75 7.69
CA HIS A 22 1.02 26.68 7.41
C HIS A 22 0.68 27.56 8.62
N TYR A 23 0.68 26.99 9.83
CA TYR A 23 0.37 27.70 11.07
C TYR A 23 1.61 28.14 11.86
N LEU A 24 2.82 28.14 11.27
CA LEU A 24 4.07 28.38 12.01
C LEU A 24 4.04 29.66 12.83
N ASN A 25 3.63 30.78 12.22
CA ASN A 25 3.56 32.07 12.90
C ASN A 25 2.52 32.08 14.03
N VAL A 26 1.36 31.47 13.80
CA VAL A 26 0.28 31.35 14.79
C VAL A 26 0.71 30.47 15.97
N LEU A 27 1.42 29.38 15.69
CA LEU A 27 1.98 28.49 16.71
C LEU A 27 3.03 29.22 17.55
N LEU A 28 3.92 29.98 16.93
CA LEU A 28 4.93 30.78 17.64
C LEU A 28 4.29 31.86 18.52
N GLU A 29 3.26 32.54 18.04
CA GLU A 29 2.50 33.54 18.81
C GLU A 29 1.78 32.89 20.01
N TYR A 30 1.04 31.80 19.76
CA TYR A 30 0.38 31.04 20.82
C TYR A 30 1.35 30.54 21.89
N LEU A 31 2.53 30.03 21.49
CA LEU A 31 3.54 29.57 22.43
C LEU A 31 4.10 30.72 23.28
N LYS A 32 4.25 31.93 22.71
CA LYS A 32 4.72 33.12 23.44
C LYS A 32 3.69 33.60 24.46
N GLU A 33 2.42 33.67 24.07
CA GLU A 33 1.37 34.35 24.85
C GLU A 33 0.58 33.43 25.78
N SER A 34 0.35 32.18 25.36
CA SER A 34 -0.64 31.30 26.00
C SER A 34 -0.03 30.06 26.67
N CYS A 35 1.23 29.70 26.37
CA CYS A 35 1.85 28.51 26.94
C CYS A 35 2.35 28.75 28.39
N LYS A 36 1.71 28.09 29.36
CA LYS A 36 2.05 28.18 30.80
C LYS A 36 3.32 27.45 31.20
N SER A 37 3.68 26.38 30.47
CA SER A 37 4.88 25.58 30.77
C SER A 37 6.12 26.25 30.18
N GLU A 38 7.00 26.77 31.04
CA GLU A 38 8.21 27.48 30.61
C GLU A 38 9.17 26.57 29.83
N PHE A 39 9.34 25.32 30.28
CA PHE A 39 10.19 24.33 29.62
C PHE A 39 9.67 24.01 28.21
N SER A 40 8.39 23.66 28.10
CA SER A 40 7.77 23.32 26.81
C SER A 40 7.79 24.52 25.85
N ARG A 41 7.51 25.73 26.37
CA ARG A 41 7.54 26.97 25.59
C ARG A 41 8.94 27.23 25.02
N LYS A 42 9.97 27.27 25.87
CA LYS A 42 11.35 27.55 25.44
C LYS A 42 11.84 26.51 24.44
N PHE A 43 11.58 25.23 24.71
CA PHE A 43 11.98 24.14 23.84
C PHE A 43 11.29 24.22 22.46
N LEU A 44 9.96 24.33 22.43
CA LEU A 44 9.20 24.35 21.17
C LEU A 44 9.50 25.60 20.34
N ILE A 45 9.63 26.77 20.97
CA ILE A 45 10.04 28.00 20.28
C ILE A 45 11.45 27.84 19.68
N ALA A 46 12.38 27.22 20.41
CA ALA A 46 13.73 26.98 19.88
C ALA A 46 13.71 26.05 18.67
N GLN A 47 12.88 24.99 18.69
CA GLN A 47 12.74 24.08 17.55
C GLN A 47 12.05 24.72 16.36
N LEU A 48 10.95 25.45 16.57
CA LEU A 48 10.18 26.08 15.49
C LEU A 48 10.90 27.28 14.85
N ASN A 49 11.88 27.87 15.53
CA ASN A 49 12.78 28.88 14.94
C ASN A 49 14.03 28.26 14.28
N ASN A 50 14.21 26.94 14.35
CA ASN A 50 15.34 26.28 13.70
C ASN A 50 15.07 26.19 12.18
N GLU A 51 15.80 26.99 11.40
CA GLU A 51 15.66 27.06 9.94
C GLU A 51 15.91 25.71 9.25
N ASP A 52 16.82 24.88 9.77
CA ASP A 52 17.09 23.55 9.20
C ASP A 52 15.88 22.63 9.37
N LEU A 53 15.26 22.65 10.56
CA LEU A 53 14.07 21.84 10.84
C LEU A 53 12.90 22.30 9.96
N ILE A 54 12.66 23.61 9.88
CA ILE A 54 11.60 24.17 9.03
C ILE A 54 11.83 23.81 7.56
N SER A 55 13.08 23.89 7.09
CA SER A 55 13.44 23.50 5.72
C SER A 55 13.18 22.02 5.46
N GLN A 56 13.47 21.13 6.43
CA GLN A 56 13.17 19.70 6.33
C GLN A 56 11.67 19.44 6.28
N LEU A 57 10.90 20.05 7.18
CA LEU A 57 9.44 19.90 7.24
C LEU A 57 8.78 20.40 5.95
N GLN A 58 9.22 21.55 5.43
CA GLN A 58 8.71 22.11 4.17
C GLN A 58 9.04 21.20 2.97
N ALA A 59 10.26 20.67 2.88
CA ALA A 59 10.64 19.73 1.82
C ALA A 59 9.79 18.43 1.88
N ILE A 60 9.58 17.88 3.07
CA ILE A 60 8.76 16.69 3.31
C ILE A 60 7.29 16.96 2.95
N SER A 61 6.77 18.13 3.33
CA SER A 61 5.39 18.58 2.99
C SER A 61 5.19 18.70 1.49
N LEU A 62 6.17 19.28 0.76
CA LEU A 62 6.14 19.37 -0.71
C LEU A 62 6.11 17.97 -1.36
N VAL A 63 6.91 17.03 -0.87
CA VAL A 63 6.86 15.62 -1.29
C VAL A 63 5.47 15.01 -1.00
N GLY A 64 4.89 15.34 0.16
CA GLY A 64 3.52 15.01 0.55
C GLY A 64 2.49 15.43 -0.48
N LYS A 65 2.50 16.71 -0.86
CA LYS A 65 1.51 17.31 -1.75
C LYS A 65 1.69 16.94 -3.22
N LEU A 66 2.93 16.81 -3.69
CA LEU A 66 3.24 16.67 -5.12
C LEU A 66 3.54 15.23 -5.56
N ILE A 67 3.95 14.35 -4.64
CA ILE A 67 4.31 12.97 -4.96
C ILE A 67 3.37 12.01 -4.23
N THR A 68 3.46 11.92 -2.91
CA THR A 68 2.86 10.80 -2.18
C THR A 68 1.34 10.93 -2.11
N GLY A 69 0.80 12.12 -1.83
CA GLY A 69 -0.64 12.39 -1.84
C GLY A 69 -1.30 12.05 -3.19
N PRO A 70 -0.80 12.57 -4.31
CA PRO A 70 -1.22 12.17 -5.66
C PRO A 70 -1.13 10.66 -5.88
N TRP A 71 -0.04 10.02 -5.47
CA TRP A 71 0.13 8.57 -5.58
C TRP A 71 -0.94 7.80 -4.82
N MET A 72 -1.25 8.22 -3.59
CA MET A 72 -2.33 7.65 -2.79
C MET A 72 -3.68 7.82 -3.51
N ARG A 73 -3.97 9.02 -4.02
CA ARG A 73 -5.25 9.31 -4.68
C ARG A 73 -5.40 8.46 -5.95
N PHE A 74 -4.36 8.41 -6.78
CA PHE A 74 -4.35 7.64 -8.02
C PHE A 74 -4.53 6.14 -7.74
N MET A 75 -3.65 5.56 -6.92
CA MET A 75 -3.67 4.11 -6.67
C MET A 75 -4.88 3.67 -5.86
N TYR A 76 -5.29 4.41 -4.81
CA TYR A 76 -6.32 3.92 -3.89
C TYR A 76 -7.72 4.35 -4.19
N LYS A 77 -7.92 5.53 -4.82
CA LYS A 77 -9.26 5.87 -5.30
C LYS A 77 -9.53 5.19 -6.63
N ASN A 78 -8.49 4.97 -7.45
CA ASN A 78 -8.57 4.34 -8.77
C ASN A 78 -9.88 4.71 -9.51
N LYS A 79 -10.13 6.02 -9.68
CA LYS A 79 -11.43 6.53 -10.15
C LYS A 79 -11.80 5.98 -11.52
N ASP A 80 -10.80 5.72 -12.35
CA ASP A 80 -10.95 5.23 -13.72
C ASP A 80 -10.97 3.69 -13.80
N ASP A 81 -11.00 3.01 -12.64
CA ASP A 81 -11.02 1.55 -12.49
C ASP A 81 -9.95 0.83 -13.32
N LEU A 82 -8.75 1.42 -13.38
CA LEU A 82 -7.64 0.88 -14.14
C LEU A 82 -7.15 -0.42 -13.51
N SER A 83 -6.84 -1.41 -14.34
CA SER A 83 -6.09 -2.58 -13.91
C SER A 83 -4.63 -2.23 -13.63
N ASN A 84 -3.93 -3.10 -12.90
CA ASN A 84 -2.54 -2.82 -12.51
C ASN A 84 -1.59 -2.58 -13.71
N LEU A 85 -1.87 -3.19 -14.87
CA LEU A 85 -1.03 -3.10 -16.07
C LEU A 85 -1.37 -1.85 -16.89
N GLN A 86 -2.60 -1.37 -16.81
CA GLN A 86 -2.99 -0.10 -17.42
C GLN A 86 -2.36 1.10 -16.68
N MET A 87 -2.03 0.94 -15.40
CA MET A 87 -1.33 1.95 -14.62
C MET A 87 0.16 2.11 -14.99
N SER A 88 0.74 1.19 -15.78
CA SER A 88 2.17 1.19 -16.12
C SER A 88 2.64 2.49 -16.79
N GLU A 89 1.81 3.09 -17.65
CA GLU A 89 2.16 4.38 -18.29
C GLU A 89 2.26 5.51 -17.27
N HIS A 90 1.32 5.58 -16.33
CA HIS A 90 1.35 6.55 -15.23
C HIS A 90 2.58 6.39 -14.34
N PHE A 91 3.03 5.15 -14.11
CA PHE A 91 4.27 4.90 -13.36
C PHE A 91 5.50 5.42 -14.09
N ARG A 92 5.56 5.29 -15.42
CA ARG A 92 6.65 5.86 -16.23
C ARG A 92 6.65 7.38 -16.20
N THR A 93 5.48 8.01 -16.36
CA THR A 93 5.33 9.46 -16.22
C THR A 93 5.83 9.92 -14.86
N ALA A 94 5.42 9.24 -13.79
CA ALA A 94 5.84 9.58 -12.44
C ALA A 94 7.35 9.42 -12.22
N GLN A 95 7.95 8.35 -12.77
CA GLN A 95 9.39 8.15 -12.71
C GLN A 95 10.14 9.30 -13.40
N LEU A 96 9.74 9.66 -14.63
CA LEU A 96 10.39 10.74 -15.39
C LEU A 96 10.27 12.08 -14.67
N MET A 97 9.12 12.37 -14.06
CA MET A 97 8.92 13.60 -13.29
C MET A 97 9.83 13.65 -12.05
N ILE A 98 9.96 12.54 -11.32
CA ILE A 98 10.84 12.49 -10.15
C ILE A 98 12.31 12.58 -10.56
N GLU A 99 12.71 11.98 -11.68
CA GLU A 99 14.07 12.12 -12.22
C GLU A 99 14.37 13.58 -12.61
N ALA A 100 13.44 14.26 -13.28
CA ALA A 100 13.56 15.68 -13.60
C ALA A 100 13.71 16.54 -12.33
N TRP A 101 12.85 16.32 -11.33
CA TRP A 101 12.93 17.01 -10.03
C TRP A 101 14.19 16.67 -9.24
N THR A 102 14.75 15.48 -9.43
CA THR A 102 16.02 15.10 -8.81
C THR A 102 17.17 15.93 -9.39
N THR A 103 17.16 16.16 -10.71
CA THR A 103 18.14 17.03 -11.39
C THR A 103 17.93 18.50 -11.03
N ASN A 104 16.67 18.96 -11.01
CA ASN A 104 16.34 20.34 -10.68
C ASN A 104 15.15 20.44 -9.69
N PRO A 105 15.42 20.40 -8.37
CA PRO A 105 14.35 20.47 -7.37
C PRO A 105 13.60 21.81 -7.37
N SER A 106 14.18 22.87 -7.93
CA SER A 106 13.50 24.17 -8.02
C SER A 106 12.25 24.08 -8.89
N GLU A 107 12.27 23.23 -9.93
CA GLU A 107 11.10 22.97 -10.79
C GLU A 107 9.97 22.31 -10.01
N MET A 108 10.29 21.45 -9.04
CA MET A 108 9.27 20.82 -8.20
C MET A 108 8.49 21.88 -7.40
N VAL A 109 9.18 22.89 -6.88
CA VAL A 109 8.53 23.88 -6.01
C VAL A 109 7.66 24.85 -6.81
N SER A 110 8.05 25.20 -8.03
CA SER A 110 7.28 26.08 -8.91
C SER A 110 6.22 25.35 -9.75
N SER A 111 6.28 24.02 -9.85
CA SER A 111 5.37 23.22 -10.67
C SER A 111 3.91 23.40 -10.27
N ASP A 112 3.03 23.71 -11.21
CA ASP A 112 1.58 23.67 -11.07
C ASP A 112 1.00 22.25 -11.20
N LYS A 113 1.87 21.28 -11.51
CA LYS A 113 1.52 19.87 -11.73
C LYS A 113 2.13 18.95 -10.69
N ASP A 114 1.41 17.87 -10.42
CA ASP A 114 1.87 16.76 -9.59
C ASP A 114 2.72 15.76 -10.38
N VAL A 115 3.15 14.70 -9.68
CA VAL A 115 3.99 13.64 -10.24
C VAL A 115 3.36 12.91 -11.43
N PHE A 116 2.03 12.94 -11.59
CA PHE A 116 1.31 12.35 -12.73
C PHE A 116 0.87 13.38 -13.76
N LEU A 117 1.47 14.58 -13.74
CA LEU A 117 1.14 15.71 -14.61
C LEU A 117 -0.30 16.24 -14.44
N GLN A 118 -0.96 15.93 -13.33
CA GLN A 118 -2.27 16.47 -13.01
C GLN A 118 -2.15 17.81 -12.30
N PRO A 119 -3.11 18.73 -12.48
CA PRO A 119 -3.09 20.02 -11.80
C PRO A 119 -3.14 19.83 -10.28
N VAL A 120 -2.30 20.58 -9.57
CA VAL A 120 -2.28 20.55 -8.11
C VAL A 120 -3.41 21.42 -7.56
N ASP A 121 -4.10 20.94 -6.53
CA ASP A 121 -5.11 21.74 -5.83
C ASP A 121 -4.44 22.95 -5.15
N HIS A 122 -4.77 24.17 -5.60
CA HIS A 122 -4.30 25.41 -4.97
C HIS A 122 -5.04 25.64 -3.66
N ASP A 123 -4.49 25.11 -2.57
CA ASP A 123 -4.94 25.38 -1.20
C ASP A 123 -4.00 26.36 -0.47
N ALA A 124 -4.50 27.00 0.59
CA ALA A 124 -3.69 27.95 1.37
C ALA A 124 -2.42 27.30 1.98
N VAL A 125 -2.42 25.98 2.11
CA VAL A 125 -1.26 25.19 2.57
C VAL A 125 -0.17 25.18 1.51
N ILE A 126 -0.48 24.83 0.26
CA ILE A 126 0.54 24.78 -0.80
C ILE A 126 1.11 26.16 -1.13
N GLU A 127 0.28 27.20 -1.02
CA GLU A 127 0.75 28.58 -1.12
C GLU A 127 1.78 28.91 -0.03
N SER A 128 1.49 28.52 1.23
CA SER A 128 2.45 28.68 2.34
C SER A 128 3.72 27.83 2.20
N LEU A 129 3.64 26.67 1.53
CA LEU A 129 4.81 25.83 1.26
C LEU A 129 5.69 26.36 0.13
N ARG A 130 5.16 27.19 -0.77
CA ARG A 130 5.89 27.74 -1.91
C ARG A 130 6.52 29.11 -1.65
N SER A 131 6.23 29.74 -0.52
CA SER A 131 6.76 31.07 -0.21
C SER A 131 6.89 31.30 1.29
N PRO A 132 8.10 31.57 1.83
CA PRO A 132 9.41 31.62 1.15
C PRO A 132 10.06 30.23 1.00
N ILE A 133 10.87 30.04 -0.04
CA ILE A 133 11.67 28.82 -0.24
C ILE A 133 13.11 29.11 0.19
N SER A 134 13.57 28.44 1.25
CA SER A 134 14.97 28.55 1.68
C SER A 134 15.88 27.70 0.78
N ILE A 135 17.17 28.04 0.74
CA ILE A 135 18.19 27.18 0.10
C ILE A 135 18.23 25.80 0.80
N GLY A 136 17.96 25.77 2.11
CA GLY A 136 17.87 24.53 2.89
C GLY A 136 16.84 23.55 2.32
N VAL A 137 15.66 24.03 1.90
CA VAL A 137 14.62 23.18 1.28
C VAL A 137 15.17 22.48 0.04
N GLN A 138 15.87 23.22 -0.83
CA GLN A 138 16.44 22.64 -2.05
C GLN A 138 17.52 21.59 -1.73
N VAL A 139 18.37 21.85 -0.73
CA VAL A 139 19.39 20.89 -0.28
C VAL A 139 18.74 19.60 0.22
N VAL A 140 17.69 19.71 1.03
CA VAL A 140 16.95 18.55 1.54
C VAL A 140 16.26 17.79 0.40
N LEU A 141 15.62 18.48 -0.54
CA LEU A 141 15.01 17.83 -1.72
C LEU A 141 16.05 17.09 -2.56
N LYS A 142 17.25 17.67 -2.79
CA LYS A 142 18.36 16.98 -3.48
C LYS A 142 18.79 15.69 -2.79
N ALA A 143 18.65 15.59 -1.47
CA ALA A 143 18.98 14.38 -0.72
C ALA A 143 17.85 13.33 -0.77
N ILE A 144 16.58 13.76 -0.70
CA ILE A 144 15.44 12.86 -0.57
C ILE A 144 14.96 12.31 -1.92
N LEU A 145 14.88 13.15 -2.97
CA LEU A 145 14.32 12.76 -4.27
C LEU A 145 15.07 11.57 -4.94
N PRO A 146 16.41 11.48 -4.92
CA PRO A 146 17.11 10.30 -5.42
C PRO A 146 16.70 9.01 -4.70
N SER A 147 16.46 9.09 -3.39
CA SER A 147 16.05 7.95 -2.57
C SER A 147 14.64 7.50 -2.95
N ILE A 148 13.72 8.44 -3.19
CA ILE A 148 12.37 8.16 -3.67
C ILE A 148 12.42 7.50 -5.05
N SER A 149 13.19 8.07 -5.99
CA SER A 149 13.39 7.51 -7.33
C SER A 149 13.90 6.07 -7.26
N SER A 150 14.96 5.82 -6.48
CA SER A 150 15.52 4.48 -6.28
C SER A 150 14.49 3.47 -5.75
N VAL A 151 13.64 3.87 -4.80
CA VAL A 151 12.59 3.01 -4.26
C VAL A 151 11.54 2.69 -5.34
N ILE A 152 11.10 3.68 -6.11
CA ILE A 152 10.11 3.50 -7.19
C ILE A 152 10.67 2.56 -8.26
N THR A 153 11.87 2.82 -8.75
CA THR A 153 12.53 1.99 -9.76
C THR A 153 12.69 0.55 -9.28
N ARG A 154 13.06 0.35 -8.01
CA ARG A 154 13.17 -1.00 -7.43
C ARG A 154 11.82 -1.70 -7.28
N GLN A 155 10.79 -1.00 -6.80
CA GLN A 155 9.47 -1.60 -6.53
C GLN A 155 8.66 -1.84 -7.80
N LEU A 156 8.78 -0.94 -8.79
CA LEU A 156 8.03 -0.97 -10.03
C LEU A 156 8.88 -1.41 -11.23
N GLY A 157 10.11 -1.86 -11.02
CA GLY A 157 11.03 -2.23 -12.11
C GLY A 157 10.42 -3.18 -13.15
N ARG A 158 9.56 -4.12 -12.72
CA ARG A 158 8.83 -5.01 -13.65
C ARG A 158 7.84 -4.29 -14.57
N TYR A 159 7.20 -3.22 -14.08
CA TYR A 159 6.25 -2.38 -14.81
C TYR A 159 6.95 -1.28 -15.61
N LEU A 160 8.13 -0.84 -15.18
CA LEU A 160 8.87 0.24 -15.85
C LEU A 160 9.69 -0.29 -17.02
N SER A 161 10.51 -1.31 -16.78
CA SER A 161 11.50 -1.84 -17.74
C SER A 161 11.50 -3.36 -17.90
N GLY A 162 10.72 -4.08 -17.09
CA GLY A 162 10.63 -5.55 -17.17
C GLY A 162 9.48 -6.07 -18.04
N ASP A 163 9.15 -7.34 -17.85
CA ASP A 163 8.18 -8.09 -18.67
C ASP A 163 6.76 -7.50 -18.70
N LEU A 164 6.40 -6.66 -17.72
CA LEU A 164 5.06 -6.07 -17.58
C LEU A 164 4.99 -4.64 -18.14
N SER A 165 6.09 -4.15 -18.69
CA SER A 165 6.21 -2.77 -19.15
C SER A 165 5.40 -2.49 -20.42
N ASN A 166 5.33 -3.47 -21.34
CA ASN A 166 4.55 -3.38 -22.57
C ASN A 166 3.55 -4.54 -22.64
N PRO A 167 2.43 -4.46 -21.90
CA PRO A 167 1.49 -5.57 -21.80
C PRO A 167 0.75 -5.78 -23.13
N ASN A 168 0.78 -7.01 -23.64
CA ASN A 168 -0.04 -7.41 -24.78
C ASN A 168 -1.54 -7.44 -24.40
N HIS A 169 -2.44 -7.29 -25.36
CA HIS A 169 -3.89 -7.33 -25.16
C HIS A 169 -4.37 -8.63 -24.48
N ASP A 170 -3.75 -9.77 -24.79
CA ASP A 170 -4.06 -11.05 -24.12
C ASP A 170 -3.65 -11.04 -22.63
N LEU A 171 -2.51 -10.40 -22.31
CA LEU A 171 -2.06 -10.28 -20.92
C LEU A 171 -2.99 -9.36 -20.14
N LEU A 172 -3.41 -8.23 -20.72
CA LEU A 172 -4.39 -7.32 -20.13
C LEU A 172 -5.71 -8.04 -19.82
N ALA A 173 -6.22 -8.85 -20.75
CA ALA A 173 -7.44 -9.62 -20.55
C ALA A 173 -7.29 -10.64 -19.40
N LYS A 174 -6.15 -11.33 -19.31
CA LYS A 174 -5.87 -12.31 -18.24
C LYS A 174 -5.71 -11.67 -16.87
N THR A 175 -5.20 -10.44 -16.80
CA THR A 175 -4.94 -9.73 -15.55
C THR A 175 -6.01 -8.71 -15.19
N ALA A 176 -7.09 -8.59 -15.96
CA ALA A 176 -8.16 -7.63 -15.70
C ALA A 176 -8.78 -7.80 -14.30
N SER A 177 -8.82 -9.03 -13.77
CA SER A 177 -9.33 -9.30 -12.43
C SER A 177 -8.29 -9.11 -11.31
N ALA A 178 -7.04 -8.79 -11.64
CA ALA A 178 -6.00 -8.58 -10.65
C ALA A 178 -6.20 -7.22 -9.98
N ALA A 179 -6.18 -7.22 -8.64
CA ALA A 179 -6.33 -5.98 -7.89
C ALA A 179 -5.16 -5.02 -8.19
N PRO A 180 -5.44 -3.70 -8.35
CA PRO A 180 -4.41 -2.71 -8.66
C PRO A 180 -3.44 -2.45 -7.50
N HIS A 181 -3.86 -2.75 -6.26
CA HIS A 181 -3.07 -2.51 -5.06
C HIS A 181 -3.27 -3.60 -3.99
N ASN A 182 -2.35 -3.67 -3.03
CA ASN A 182 -2.32 -4.71 -2.00
C ASN A 182 -3.23 -4.46 -0.78
N ILE A 183 -3.89 -3.30 -0.65
CA ILE A 183 -4.78 -3.01 0.52
C ILE A 183 -5.78 -4.13 0.79
N TRP A 184 -6.33 -4.74 -0.26
CA TRP A 184 -7.28 -5.83 -0.07
C TRP A 184 -6.66 -7.00 0.67
N ALA A 185 -5.47 -7.42 0.24
CA ALA A 185 -4.73 -8.49 0.89
C ALA A 185 -4.37 -8.11 2.33
N GLU A 186 -3.94 -6.87 2.58
CA GLU A 186 -3.62 -6.39 3.93
C GLU A 186 -4.83 -6.41 4.86
N ARG A 187 -6.00 -5.92 4.40
CA ARG A 187 -7.24 -5.95 5.18
C ARG A 187 -7.65 -7.38 5.51
N VAL A 188 -7.54 -8.30 4.55
CA VAL A 188 -7.86 -9.72 4.76
C VAL A 188 -6.92 -10.33 5.80
N ILE A 189 -5.62 -10.05 5.74
CA ILE A 189 -4.65 -10.52 6.73
C ILE A 189 -4.97 -9.94 8.11
N ASP A 190 -5.21 -8.63 8.23
CA ASP A 190 -5.50 -7.98 9.51
C ASP A 190 -6.78 -8.53 10.16
N MET A 191 -7.86 -8.69 9.37
CA MET A 191 -9.09 -9.33 9.83
C MET A 191 -8.83 -10.78 10.27
N THR A 192 -8.00 -11.52 9.54
CA THR A 192 -7.62 -12.90 9.91
C THR A 192 -6.88 -12.91 11.24
N CYS A 193 -5.86 -12.08 11.41
CA CYS A 193 -5.11 -11.95 12.65
C CYS A 193 -6.01 -11.58 13.84
N GLN A 194 -6.92 -10.62 13.65
CA GLN A 194 -7.84 -10.19 14.69
C GLN A 194 -8.82 -11.31 15.08
N LEU A 195 -9.37 -12.03 14.10
CA LEU A 195 -10.29 -13.13 14.36
C LEU A 195 -9.58 -14.32 15.00
N TRP A 196 -8.34 -14.61 14.59
CA TRP A 196 -7.54 -15.68 15.18
C TRP A 196 -7.26 -15.43 16.66
N LYS A 197 -6.94 -14.17 17.03
CA LYS A 197 -6.76 -13.78 18.44
C LYS A 197 -8.03 -13.96 19.28
N ARG A 198 -9.20 -13.71 18.69
CA ARG A 198 -10.50 -13.84 19.39
C ARG A 198 -10.99 -15.28 19.45
N CYS A 199 -10.69 -16.08 18.43
CA CYS A 199 -11.17 -17.45 18.29
C CYS A 199 -10.01 -18.36 17.86
N PRO A 200 -9.04 -18.65 18.74
CA PRO A 200 -7.84 -19.41 18.37
C PRO A 200 -8.14 -20.86 17.96
N MET A 201 -9.27 -21.41 18.41
CA MET A 201 -9.73 -22.76 18.05
C MET A 201 -10.54 -22.79 16.74
N ALA A 202 -10.75 -21.66 16.08
CA ALA A 202 -11.48 -21.61 14.82
C ALA A 202 -10.64 -22.17 13.67
N THR A 203 -11.27 -22.95 12.79
CA THR A 203 -10.60 -23.42 11.57
C THR A 203 -10.36 -22.28 10.59
N ALA A 204 -9.28 -22.35 9.80
CA ALA A 204 -8.99 -21.36 8.76
C ALA A 204 -10.17 -21.16 7.78
N GLY A 205 -10.89 -22.23 7.44
CA GLY A 205 -12.07 -22.15 6.58
C GLY A 205 -13.23 -21.39 7.21
N PHE A 206 -13.42 -21.48 8.53
CA PHE A 206 -14.42 -20.68 9.24
C PHE A 206 -14.04 -19.20 9.25
N LEU A 207 -12.76 -18.89 9.54
CA LEU A 207 -12.25 -17.52 9.53
C LEU A 207 -12.38 -16.87 8.14
N ASP A 208 -11.96 -17.58 7.10
CA ASP A 208 -12.09 -17.16 5.70
C ASP A 208 -13.56 -16.91 5.32
N SER A 209 -14.47 -17.82 5.67
CA SER A 209 -15.90 -17.66 5.42
C SER A 209 -16.48 -16.41 6.09
N LYS A 210 -16.06 -16.14 7.33
CA LYS A 210 -16.50 -14.96 8.09
C LYS A 210 -15.96 -13.66 7.48
N ILE A 211 -14.71 -13.66 7.04
CA ILE A 211 -14.11 -12.53 6.33
C ILE A 211 -14.88 -12.26 5.05
N LYS A 212 -15.08 -13.28 4.22
CA LYS A 212 -15.85 -13.18 2.96
C LYS A 212 -17.28 -12.68 3.18
N ALA A 213 -17.97 -13.18 4.20
CA ALA A 213 -19.32 -12.74 4.53
C ALA A 213 -19.36 -11.26 4.91
N LYS A 214 -18.37 -10.79 5.69
CA LYS A 214 -18.24 -9.38 6.08
C LYS A 214 -17.87 -8.50 4.90
N THR A 215 -16.89 -8.91 4.10
CA THR A 215 -16.38 -8.10 2.98
C THR A 215 -17.40 -7.95 1.86
N ASN A 216 -18.16 -9.01 1.59
CA ASN A 216 -19.17 -9.02 0.54
C ASN A 216 -20.53 -8.51 1.03
N LYS A 217 -20.62 -8.01 2.27
CA LYS A 217 -21.87 -7.60 2.92
C LYS A 217 -22.97 -8.66 2.79
N THR A 218 -22.58 -9.93 2.92
CA THR A 218 -23.46 -11.06 2.64
C THR A 218 -24.64 -11.11 3.61
N MET A 219 -24.44 -10.69 4.86
CA MET A 219 -25.54 -10.61 5.84
C MET A 219 -26.52 -9.49 5.47
N ASP A 220 -26.03 -8.27 5.22
CA ASP A 220 -26.88 -7.15 4.77
C ASP A 220 -27.69 -7.49 3.51
N TRP A 221 -27.05 -8.16 2.54
CA TRP A 221 -27.72 -8.63 1.32
C TRP A 221 -28.79 -9.70 1.61
N LEU A 222 -28.53 -10.61 2.55
CA LEU A 222 -29.45 -11.66 2.95
C LEU A 222 -30.64 -11.08 3.71
N ASP A 223 -30.39 -10.15 4.63
CA ASP A 223 -31.41 -9.47 5.44
C ASP A 223 -32.40 -8.68 4.56
N GLY A 224 -31.94 -8.19 3.39
CA GLY A 224 -32.80 -7.57 2.37
C GLY A 224 -33.68 -8.52 1.55
N LYS A 225 -33.67 -9.84 1.82
CA LYS A 225 -34.52 -10.84 1.16
C LYS A 225 -35.66 -11.28 2.07
N GLU A 226 -36.74 -11.79 1.48
CA GLU A 226 -37.83 -12.41 2.23
C GLU A 226 -37.37 -13.63 3.03
N ARG A 227 -37.95 -13.84 4.22
CA ARG A 227 -37.54 -14.89 5.15
C ARG A 227 -37.53 -16.30 4.54
N VAL A 228 -38.52 -16.61 3.70
CA VAL A 228 -38.62 -17.90 3.00
C VAL A 228 -37.42 -18.10 2.07
N LEU A 229 -37.04 -17.05 1.34
CA LEU A 229 -35.89 -17.10 0.43
C LEU A 229 -34.56 -17.16 1.21
N GLN A 230 -34.46 -16.48 2.36
CA GLN A 230 -33.29 -16.57 3.23
C GLN A 230 -33.04 -18.01 3.70
N GLU A 231 -34.08 -18.70 4.18
CA GLU A 231 -34.01 -20.09 4.64
C GLU A 231 -33.62 -21.03 3.50
N GLN A 232 -34.18 -20.82 2.30
CA GLN A 232 -33.80 -21.58 1.09
C GLN A 232 -32.33 -21.40 0.76
N LEU A 233 -31.81 -20.17 0.73
CA LEU A 233 -30.41 -19.87 0.44
C LEU A 233 -29.47 -20.48 1.50
N ALA A 234 -29.82 -20.40 2.78
CA ALA A 234 -29.06 -21.00 3.87
C ALA A 234 -29.03 -22.53 3.78
N SER A 235 -30.15 -23.16 3.41
CA SER A 235 -30.20 -24.62 3.19
C SER A 235 -29.31 -25.05 2.01
N LEU A 236 -29.33 -24.29 0.90
CA LEU A 236 -28.51 -24.53 -0.28
C LEU A 236 -27.02 -24.38 0.03
N ALA A 237 -26.64 -23.35 0.80
CA ALA A 237 -25.28 -23.13 1.24
C ALA A 237 -24.77 -24.30 2.11
N ARG A 238 -25.57 -24.79 3.07
CA ARG A 238 -25.23 -25.96 3.89
C ARG A 238 -25.03 -27.22 3.04
N ARG A 239 -25.92 -27.47 2.08
CA ARG A 239 -25.80 -28.61 1.15
C ARG A 239 -24.52 -28.53 0.32
N ARG A 240 -24.23 -27.37 -0.28
CA ARG A 240 -23.00 -27.15 -1.06
C ARG A 240 -21.74 -27.28 -0.20
N ALA A 241 -21.75 -26.78 1.03
CA ALA A 241 -20.63 -26.90 1.95
C ALA A 241 -20.28 -28.36 2.25
N GLY A 242 -21.27 -29.23 2.42
CA GLY A 242 -21.06 -30.68 2.59
C GLY A 242 -20.34 -31.31 1.39
N VAL A 243 -20.77 -30.99 0.17
CA VAL A 243 -20.15 -31.47 -1.08
C VAL A 243 -18.70 -30.99 -1.20
N LEU A 244 -18.46 -29.71 -0.96
CA LEU A 244 -17.11 -29.13 -1.05
C LEU A 244 -16.15 -29.73 -0.02
N ARG A 245 -16.62 -30.03 1.21
CA ARG A 245 -15.79 -30.69 2.23
C ARG A 245 -15.41 -32.11 1.83
N LYS A 246 -16.32 -32.87 1.21
CA LYS A 246 -16.00 -34.22 0.69
C LYS A 246 -14.94 -34.15 -0.40
N ARG A 247 -15.15 -33.29 -1.40
CA ARG A 247 -14.19 -33.08 -2.49
C ARG A 247 -12.82 -32.63 -1.98
N LYS A 248 -12.79 -31.73 -0.98
CA LYS A 248 -11.52 -31.29 -0.38
C LYS A 248 -10.77 -32.47 0.27
N LYS A 249 -11.45 -33.34 1.01
CA LYS A 249 -10.84 -34.53 1.61
C LYS A 249 -10.30 -35.50 0.56
N GLU A 250 -11.00 -35.67 -0.56
CA GLU A 250 -10.53 -36.50 -1.68
C GLU A 250 -9.25 -35.94 -2.30
N ILE A 251 -9.19 -34.62 -2.50
CA ILE A 251 -7.99 -33.94 -3.01
C ILE A 251 -6.83 -34.05 -2.02
N GLU A 252 -7.07 -33.81 -0.72
CA GLU A 252 -6.04 -33.92 0.32
C GLU A 252 -5.46 -35.34 0.36
N ARG A 253 -6.31 -36.38 0.29
CA ARG A 253 -5.84 -37.77 0.21
C ARG A 253 -4.97 -38.03 -1.02
N GLY A 254 -5.36 -37.55 -2.20
CA GLY A 254 -4.56 -37.74 -3.41
C GLY A 254 -3.19 -37.03 -3.34
N VAL A 255 -3.13 -35.86 -2.68
CA VAL A 255 -1.86 -35.16 -2.45
C VAL A 255 -0.98 -35.91 -1.44
N ASP A 256 -1.57 -36.44 -0.36
CA ASP A 256 -0.83 -37.23 0.62
C ASP A 256 -0.26 -38.52 0.00
N GLU A 257 -1.07 -39.21 -0.82
CA GLU A 257 -0.67 -40.39 -1.59
C GLU A 257 0.48 -40.07 -2.58
N GLU A 258 0.44 -38.91 -3.26
CA GLU A 258 1.51 -38.45 -4.16
C GLU A 258 2.79 -38.08 -3.39
N ILE A 259 2.67 -37.46 -2.21
CA ILE A 259 3.81 -37.12 -1.35
C ILE A 259 4.48 -38.39 -0.84
N GLU A 260 3.70 -39.41 -0.47
CA GLU A 260 4.20 -40.71 -0.02
C GLU A 260 4.92 -41.44 -1.16
N GLY A 261 4.32 -41.49 -2.36
CA GLY A 261 4.99 -42.02 -3.56
C GLY A 261 6.32 -41.33 -3.88
N ARG A 262 6.38 -39.99 -3.82
CA ARG A 262 7.63 -39.23 -4.03
C ARG A 262 8.69 -39.49 -2.95
N LYS A 263 8.28 -39.81 -1.72
CA LYS A 263 9.21 -40.19 -0.64
C LYS A 263 9.77 -41.59 -0.89
N ASP A 264 8.95 -42.53 -1.34
CA ASP A 264 9.36 -43.90 -1.65
C ASP A 264 10.27 -43.97 -2.87
N GLU A 265 10.01 -43.17 -3.90
CA GLU A 265 10.91 -43.02 -5.06
C GLU A 265 12.28 -42.46 -4.65
N ARG A 266 12.31 -41.41 -3.80
CA ARG A 266 13.56 -40.84 -3.28
C ARG A 266 14.31 -41.81 -2.35
N GLY A 267 13.59 -42.58 -1.54
CA GLY A 267 14.17 -43.62 -0.68
C GLY A 267 14.73 -44.81 -1.46
N SER A 268 14.11 -45.14 -2.59
CA SER A 268 14.54 -46.23 -3.48
C SER A 268 15.74 -45.81 -4.36
N SER A 269 15.77 -44.57 -4.86
CA SER A 269 16.95 -44.02 -5.55
C SER A 269 18.18 -43.91 -4.64
N SER A 270 18.02 -43.61 -3.35
CA SER A 270 19.14 -43.64 -2.38
C SER A 270 19.65 -45.05 -2.05
N LYS A 271 18.83 -46.10 -2.24
CA LYS A 271 19.29 -47.50 -2.07
C LYS A 271 20.02 -48.00 -3.31
N ASN A 272 19.57 -47.66 -4.51
CA ASN A 272 20.26 -48.06 -5.75
C ASN A 272 21.66 -47.44 -5.87
N PHE A 273 21.85 -46.20 -5.39
CA PHE A 273 23.17 -45.54 -5.41
C PHE A 273 24.20 -46.21 -4.48
N LYS A 274 23.75 -46.91 -3.42
CA LYS A 274 24.65 -47.62 -2.48
C LYS A 274 25.05 -49.02 -2.93
N VAL A 275 24.32 -49.63 -3.87
CA VAL A 275 24.64 -50.98 -4.36
C VAL A 275 25.70 -50.92 -5.46
N GLU A 276 25.75 -49.84 -6.24
CA GLU A 276 26.76 -49.65 -7.30
C GLU A 276 28.16 -49.25 -6.78
N GLU A 277 28.28 -48.72 -5.56
CA GLU A 277 29.59 -48.39 -4.95
C GLU A 277 30.29 -49.60 -4.29
N THR A 278 29.70 -50.79 -4.32
CA THR A 278 30.25 -52.00 -3.67
C THR A 278 30.46 -53.21 -4.60
N SER A 279 30.62 -52.98 -5.92
CA SER A 279 31.00 -54.03 -6.88
C SER A 279 32.40 -53.80 -7.45
#